data_AF-A0A9E0UEF8-F1
#
_entry.id   AF-A0A9E0UEF8-F1
#
_cell.length_a   1.000
_cell.length_b   1.000
_cell.length_c   1.000
_cell.angle_alpha   90.00
_cell.angle_beta   90.00
_cell.angle_gamma   90.00
#
_symmetry.space_group_name_H-M   'P 1'
#
loop_
_entity.id
_entity.type
_entity.pdbx_description
1 polymer ?
#
loop_
_entity_poly.entity_id
_entity_poly.type
_entity_poly.pdbx_seq_one_letter_code
_entity_poly.pdbx_strand_id
1 'polypeptide(L)'
;MEKNVWVDKVLQCARSLVFAWASRQTEERQHEHKLQIMNNIASLLCGHKNCRGTAKVALDQLSSSIEGFGTKALGFITDTASPEALSFGPFCARVVLENSCAALLGRLDPFRMLYLSEFQAQPEYEHGKRARSAFSWFGDVMPDDKATQALWNIDNDVPKISRALFSKHLEQIYWKPAVDLMLDFVSTRQSEPQLADLLLIDSETYVGETRGRSAQLYSTLSKGVHWEFFTSALLFDEITVKTAIRDTLLLVGRLGLVSHFIPTAYAALQPDEALDHYISFRKLVP
;
A
#
# COMPACT_ATOMS: atom_id res chain seq x y z
N MET A 1 25.71 -21.68 56.60
CA MET A 1 24.74 -21.93 55.51
C MET A 1 24.32 -20.66 54.75
N GLU A 2 24.62 -19.44 55.21
CA GLU A 2 24.15 -18.20 54.55
C GLU A 2 24.90 -17.77 53.27
N LYS A 3 26.14 -18.21 53.06
CA LYS A 3 26.93 -17.81 51.87
C LYS A 3 26.38 -18.30 50.53
N ASN A 4 25.63 -19.40 50.51
CA ASN A 4 25.10 -19.97 49.25
C ASN A 4 23.87 -19.21 48.73
N VAL A 5 23.06 -18.62 49.62
CA VAL A 5 21.83 -17.91 49.25
C VAL A 5 22.13 -16.63 48.46
N TRP A 6 23.27 -15.98 48.73
CA TRP A 6 23.66 -14.75 48.05
C TRP A 6 24.15 -15.02 46.63
N VAL A 7 24.90 -16.11 46.43
CA VAL A 7 25.40 -16.54 45.11
C VAL A 7 24.23 -16.93 44.20
N ASP A 8 23.25 -17.67 44.72
CA ASP A 8 22.06 -18.07 43.95
C ASP A 8 21.21 -16.86 43.54
N LYS A 9 21.02 -15.87 44.43
CA LYS A 9 20.30 -14.63 44.09
C LYS A 9 21.00 -13.79 43.03
N VAL A 10 22.33 -13.68 43.09
CA VAL A 10 23.12 -12.95 42.09
C VAL A 10 23.08 -13.65 40.74
N LEU A 11 23.22 -14.98 40.71
CA LEU A 11 23.11 -15.76 39.47
C LEU A 11 21.71 -15.70 38.86
N GLN A 12 20.66 -15.70 39.68
CA GLN A 12 19.28 -15.55 39.21
C GLN A 12 19.03 -14.16 38.63
N CYS A 13 19.54 -13.10 39.26
CA CYS A 13 19.45 -11.73 38.75
C CYS A 13 20.21 -11.54 37.42
N ALA A 14 21.44 -12.10 37.33
CA ALA A 14 22.23 -12.08 36.11
C ALA A 14 21.54 -12.83 34.96
N ARG A 15 20.93 -13.99 35.23
CA ARG A 15 20.14 -14.73 34.23
C ARG A 15 18.93 -13.94 33.74
N SER A 16 18.20 -13.29 34.64
CA SER A 16 17.05 -12.45 34.27
C SER A 16 17.47 -11.25 33.41
N LEU A 17 18.61 -10.61 33.72
CA LEU A 17 19.14 -9.50 32.94
C LEU A 17 19.62 -9.93 31.55
N VAL A 18 20.30 -11.07 31.45
CA VAL A 18 20.72 -11.64 30.15
C VAL A 18 19.51 -12.01 29.30
N PHE A 19 18.47 -12.61 29.90
CA PHE A 19 17.24 -12.94 29.19
C PHE A 19 16.51 -11.69 28.70
N ALA A 20 16.35 -10.67 29.55
CA ALA A 20 15.72 -9.41 29.17
C ALA A 20 16.51 -8.67 28.06
N TRP A 21 17.84 -8.69 28.11
CA TRP A 21 18.70 -8.10 27.08
C TRP A 21 18.59 -8.86 25.74
N ALA A 22 18.58 -10.20 25.77
CA ALA A 22 18.40 -11.03 24.58
C ALA A 22 17.01 -10.86 23.95
N SER A 23 15.95 -10.77 24.76
CA SER A 23 14.59 -10.48 24.28
C SER A 23 14.52 -9.11 23.61
N ARG A 24 15.09 -8.05 24.21
CA ARG A 24 15.15 -6.71 23.60
C ARG A 24 15.90 -6.69 22.28
N GLN A 25 17.07 -7.35 22.20
CA GLN A 25 17.81 -7.44 20.93
C GLN A 25 17.02 -8.16 19.83
N THR A 26 16.19 -9.13 20.21
CA THR A 26 15.35 -9.87 19.26
C THR A 26 14.20 -9.00 18.76
N GLU A 27 13.54 -8.26 19.66
CA GLU A 27 12.49 -7.29 19.32
C GLU A 27 13.01 -6.15 18.43
N GLU A 28 14.19 -5.60 18.74
CA GLU A 28 14.83 -4.54 17.93
C GLU A 28 15.15 -5.02 16.51
N ARG A 29 15.74 -6.21 16.35
CA ARG A 29 16.02 -6.77 15.01
C ARG A 29 14.74 -7.08 14.23
N GLN A 30 13.70 -7.58 14.90
CA GLN A 30 12.40 -7.81 14.27
C GLN A 30 11.77 -6.50 13.81
N HIS A 31 11.87 -5.44 14.61
CA HIS A 31 11.37 -4.12 14.27
C HIS A 31 12.11 -3.51 13.07
N GLU A 32 13.45 -3.58 13.07
CA GLU A 32 14.31 -3.06 12.00
C GLU A 32 14.06 -3.81 10.67
N HIS A 33 13.87 -5.12 10.73
CA HIS A 33 13.49 -5.93 9.57
C HIS A 33 12.09 -5.56 9.02
N LYS A 34 11.10 -5.36 9.90
CA LYS A 34 9.76 -4.90 9.50
C LYS A 34 9.82 -3.51 8.83
N LEU A 35 10.63 -2.59 9.36
CA LEU A 35 10.89 -1.26 8.79
C LEU A 35 11.52 -1.34 7.41
N GLN A 36 12.59 -2.13 7.25
CA GLN A 36 13.28 -2.27 5.97
C GLN A 36 12.36 -2.82 4.87
N ILE A 37 11.38 -3.65 5.22
CA ILE A 37 10.48 -4.25 4.23
C ILE A 37 9.30 -3.35 3.91
N MET A 38 8.85 -2.54 4.86
CA MET A 38 7.88 -1.49 4.57
C MET A 38 8.45 -0.40 3.67
N ASN A 39 9.76 -0.17 3.76
CA ASN A 39 10.46 0.65 2.76
C ASN A 39 10.40 0.04 1.36
N ASN A 40 10.31 -1.29 1.22
CA ASN A 40 10.23 -1.97 -0.08
C ASN A 40 8.85 -1.78 -0.73
N ILE A 41 7.74 -1.96 0.02
CA ILE A 41 6.40 -1.70 -0.54
C ILE A 41 6.20 -0.23 -0.87
N ALA A 42 6.71 0.68 -0.04
CA ALA A 42 6.63 2.10 -0.34
C ALA A 42 7.48 2.47 -1.56
N SER A 43 8.66 1.86 -1.73
CA SER A 43 9.46 2.02 -2.96
C SER A 43 8.76 1.45 -4.19
N LEU A 44 8.02 0.34 -4.08
CA LEU A 44 7.19 -0.20 -5.17
C LEU A 44 6.07 0.75 -5.59
N LEU A 45 5.50 1.48 -4.63
CA LEU A 45 4.36 2.35 -4.88
C LEU A 45 4.80 3.74 -5.34
N CYS A 46 5.83 4.29 -4.71
CA CYS A 46 6.31 5.67 -4.92
C CYS A 46 7.51 5.77 -5.85
N GLY A 47 8.13 4.65 -6.22
CA GLY A 47 9.23 4.58 -7.17
C GLY A 47 10.62 4.83 -6.57
N HIS A 48 11.61 4.90 -7.45
CA HIS A 48 13.03 4.96 -7.12
C HIS A 48 13.41 6.21 -6.33
N LYS A 49 14.09 6.04 -5.19
CA LYS A 49 14.51 7.13 -4.27
C LYS A 49 15.38 8.20 -4.94
N ASN A 50 16.28 7.79 -5.83
CA ASN A 50 17.17 8.70 -6.58
C ASN A 50 16.47 9.52 -7.69
N CYS A 51 15.18 9.32 -7.96
CA CYS A 51 14.45 10.18 -8.89
C CYS A 51 14.40 11.63 -8.34
N ARG A 52 14.30 12.63 -9.21
CA ARG A 52 14.31 14.06 -8.82
C ARG A 52 13.15 14.81 -9.43
N GLY A 53 12.69 15.86 -8.75
CA GLY A 53 11.64 16.78 -9.20
C GLY A 53 10.55 16.97 -8.15
N THR A 54 9.70 17.99 -8.31
CA THR A 54 8.63 18.31 -7.34
C THR A 54 7.63 17.17 -7.18
N ALA A 55 7.26 16.50 -8.29
CA ALA A 55 6.40 15.33 -8.23
C ALA A 55 7.00 14.22 -7.33
N LYS A 56 8.33 14.06 -7.34
CA LYS A 56 9.00 13.09 -6.48
C LYS A 56 8.93 13.46 -5.00
N VAL A 57 9.04 14.75 -4.65
CA VAL A 57 8.88 15.23 -3.26
C VAL A 57 7.50 14.86 -2.72
N ALA A 58 6.45 15.04 -3.52
CA ALA A 58 5.10 14.60 -3.14
C ALA A 58 5.01 13.07 -2.97
N LEU A 59 5.64 12.30 -3.86
CA LEU A 59 5.73 10.84 -3.74
C LEU A 59 6.53 10.38 -2.51
N ASP A 60 7.57 11.10 -2.10
CA ASP A 60 8.33 10.82 -0.87
C ASP A 60 7.48 11.03 0.39
N GLN A 61 6.64 12.06 0.38
CA GLN A 61 5.69 12.29 1.47
C GLN A 61 4.66 11.15 1.55
N LEU A 62 4.15 10.68 0.41
CA LEU A 62 3.29 9.50 0.35
C LEU A 62 4.03 8.24 0.80
N SER A 63 5.30 8.08 0.41
CA SER A 63 6.16 6.95 0.81
C SER A 63 6.25 6.86 2.33
N SER A 64 6.56 7.98 2.99
CA SER A 64 6.68 8.05 4.45
C SER A 64 5.37 7.68 5.16
N SER A 65 4.24 8.09 4.58
CA SER A 65 2.91 7.73 5.10
C SER A 65 2.61 6.24 4.92
N ILE A 66 2.89 5.69 3.74
CA ILE A 66 2.70 4.25 3.43
C ILE A 66 3.59 3.40 4.34
N GLU A 67 4.86 3.77 4.54
CA GLU A 67 5.80 3.09 5.45
C GLU A 67 5.26 3.09 6.87
N GLY A 68 4.89 4.26 7.40
CA GLY A 68 4.42 4.39 8.78
C GLY A 68 3.13 3.62 9.05
N PHE A 69 2.11 3.80 8.20
CA PHE A 69 0.82 3.13 8.40
C PHE A 69 0.87 1.65 8.03
N GLY A 70 1.61 1.27 7.00
CA GLY A 70 1.75 -0.14 6.63
C GLY A 70 2.58 -0.94 7.61
N THR A 71 3.60 -0.35 8.26
CA THR A 71 4.33 -1.00 9.37
C THR A 71 3.39 -1.34 10.52
N LYS A 72 2.52 -0.39 10.90
CA LYS A 72 1.51 -0.63 11.94
C LYS A 72 0.50 -1.68 11.51
N ALA A 73 0.00 -1.60 10.28
CA ALA A 73 -0.96 -2.57 9.74
C ALA A 73 -0.37 -3.99 9.73
N LEU A 74 0.88 -4.15 9.32
CA LEU A 74 1.59 -5.43 9.34
C LEU A 74 1.73 -5.98 10.77
N GLY A 75 2.06 -5.14 11.74
CA GLY A 75 2.06 -5.51 13.16
C GLY A 75 0.72 -6.09 13.61
N PHE A 76 -0.40 -5.45 13.22
CA PHE A 76 -1.73 -5.94 13.56
C PHE A 76 -2.11 -7.28 12.91
N ILE A 77 -1.47 -7.68 11.82
CA ILE A 77 -1.65 -9.04 11.26
C ILE A 77 -0.86 -10.07 12.06
N THR A 78 0.40 -9.76 12.40
CA THR A 78 1.33 -10.72 13.02
C THR A 78 1.07 -10.94 14.50
N ASP A 79 0.60 -9.91 15.19
CA ASP A 79 0.51 -9.91 16.64
C ASP A 79 -0.84 -10.49 17.10
N THR A 80 -0.93 -10.91 18.37
CA THR A 80 -2.20 -11.33 18.97
C THR A 80 -3.21 -10.18 18.94
N ALA A 81 -4.49 -10.47 18.67
CA ALA A 81 -5.52 -9.43 18.65
C ALA A 81 -5.49 -8.57 19.90
N SER A 82 -5.48 -7.26 19.67
CA SER A 82 -5.68 -6.24 20.67
C SER A 82 -6.91 -5.39 20.30
N PRO A 83 -7.58 -4.77 21.28
CA PRO A 83 -8.66 -3.81 21.00
C PRO A 83 -8.19 -2.66 20.07
N GLU A 84 -6.92 -2.27 20.19
CA GLU A 84 -6.29 -1.29 19.30
C GLU A 84 -6.22 -1.83 17.86
N ALA A 85 -5.79 -3.07 17.65
CA ALA A 85 -5.74 -3.67 16.31
C ALA A 85 -7.12 -3.69 15.64
N LEU A 86 -8.18 -3.99 16.40
CA LEU A 86 -9.56 -4.06 15.86
C LEU A 86 -10.13 -2.68 15.47
N SER A 87 -9.75 -1.63 16.22
CA SER A 87 -10.26 -0.26 16.01
C SER A 87 -9.39 0.56 15.06
N PHE A 88 -8.06 0.43 15.16
CA PHE A 88 -7.10 1.23 14.41
C PHE A 88 -6.54 0.50 13.17
N GLY A 89 -6.55 -0.83 13.16
CA GLY A 89 -6.10 -1.62 12.01
C GLY A 89 -6.82 -1.28 10.70
N PRO A 90 -8.17 -1.19 10.68
CA PRO A 90 -8.90 -0.77 9.48
C PRO A 90 -8.52 0.63 8.99
N PHE A 91 -8.24 1.56 9.91
CA PHE A 91 -7.76 2.89 9.58
C PHE A 91 -6.38 2.83 8.91
N CYS A 92 -5.42 2.12 9.50
CA CYS A 92 -4.09 1.97 8.90
C CYS A 92 -4.16 1.38 7.49
N ALA A 93 -4.92 0.30 7.30
CA ALA A 93 -5.09 -0.30 5.98
C ALA A 93 -5.79 0.64 4.99
N ARG A 94 -6.80 1.42 5.41
CA ARG A 94 -7.45 2.40 4.53
C ARG A 94 -6.48 3.47 4.05
N VAL A 95 -5.68 4.02 4.97
CA VAL A 95 -4.68 5.03 4.61
C VAL A 95 -3.64 4.46 3.65
N VAL A 96 -3.17 3.22 3.89
CA VAL A 96 -2.27 2.54 2.94
C VAL A 96 -2.93 2.39 1.58
N LEU A 97 -4.17 1.90 1.50
CA LEU A 97 -4.89 1.73 0.24
C LEU A 97 -5.02 3.05 -0.53
N GLU A 98 -5.53 4.10 0.11
CA GLU A 98 -5.75 5.40 -0.51
C GLU A 98 -4.44 6.04 -0.98
N ASN A 99 -3.40 6.05 -0.12
CA ASN A 99 -2.11 6.64 -0.46
C ASN A 99 -1.36 5.84 -1.52
N SER A 100 -1.51 4.51 -1.53
CA SER A 100 -0.94 3.66 -2.58
C SER A 100 -1.56 4.00 -3.94
N CYS A 101 -2.89 4.10 -4.02
CA CYS A 101 -3.57 4.49 -5.26
C CYS A 101 -3.22 5.92 -5.68
N ALA A 102 -3.08 6.85 -4.73
CA ALA A 102 -2.63 8.21 -5.00
C ALA A 102 -1.21 8.25 -5.57
N ALA A 103 -0.28 7.48 -4.98
CA ALA A 103 1.10 7.39 -5.45
C ALA A 103 1.17 6.79 -6.86
N LEU A 104 0.44 5.70 -7.10
CA LEU A 104 0.36 5.06 -8.42
C LEU A 104 -0.20 6.01 -9.47
N LEU A 105 -1.33 6.66 -9.20
CA LEU A 105 -1.89 7.66 -10.12
C LEU A 105 -0.89 8.81 -10.35
N GLY A 106 -0.23 9.27 -9.29
CA GLY A 106 0.78 10.31 -9.37
C GLY A 106 2.00 9.93 -10.20
N ARG A 107 2.33 8.64 -10.30
CA ARG A 107 3.38 8.15 -11.21
C ARG A 107 2.92 8.09 -12.66
N LEU A 108 1.64 7.82 -12.91
CA LEU A 108 1.05 7.81 -14.26
C LEU A 108 0.72 9.21 -14.78
N ASP A 109 0.45 10.15 -13.86
CA ASP A 109 0.19 11.55 -14.13
C ASP A 109 1.00 12.44 -13.14
N PRO A 110 2.33 12.58 -13.35
CA PRO A 110 3.19 13.37 -12.47
C PRO A 110 2.88 14.87 -12.53
N PHE A 111 2.26 15.36 -13.60
CA PHE A 111 1.76 16.73 -13.67
C PHE A 111 0.74 16.99 -12.55
N ARG A 112 -0.15 16.02 -12.28
CA ARG A 112 -1.12 16.14 -11.20
C ARG A 112 -0.47 16.27 -9.83
N MET A 113 0.58 15.48 -9.56
CA MET A 113 1.34 15.57 -8.30
C MET A 113 2.03 16.92 -8.15
N LEU A 114 2.67 17.40 -9.21
CA LEU A 114 3.23 18.75 -9.26
C LEU A 114 2.17 19.79 -8.93
N TYR A 115 1.03 19.78 -9.64
CA TYR A 115 -0.02 20.77 -9.47
C TYR A 115 -0.58 20.77 -8.03
N LEU A 116 -0.85 19.60 -7.46
CA LEU A 116 -1.35 19.47 -6.09
C LEU A 116 -0.34 20.00 -5.06
N SER A 117 0.93 19.62 -5.21
CA SER A 117 2.01 20.07 -4.32
C SER A 117 2.16 21.59 -4.35
N GLU A 118 2.21 22.18 -5.55
CA GLU A 118 2.35 23.63 -5.72
C GLU A 118 1.11 24.39 -5.23
N PHE A 119 -0.09 23.86 -5.49
CA PHE A 119 -1.35 24.46 -5.03
C PHE A 119 -1.46 24.47 -3.50
N GLN A 120 -1.05 23.39 -2.84
CA GLN A 120 -1.07 23.29 -1.37
C GLN A 120 0.00 24.17 -0.70
N ALA A 121 1.04 24.56 -1.43
CA ALA A 121 2.07 25.48 -0.95
C ALA A 121 1.67 26.97 -1.06
N GLN A 122 0.56 27.29 -1.73
CA GLN A 122 0.12 28.69 -1.89
C GLN A 122 -0.42 29.26 -0.57
N PRO A 123 -0.17 30.55 -0.27
CA PRO A 123 -0.70 31.22 0.93
C PRO A 123 -2.23 31.17 1.06
N GLU A 124 -2.93 31.10 -0.06
CA GLU A 124 -4.39 31.05 -0.14
C GLU A 124 -4.98 29.66 0.14
N TYR A 125 -4.15 28.65 0.40
CA TYR A 125 -4.61 27.30 0.69
C TYR A 125 -5.32 27.23 2.06
N GLU A 126 -6.63 26.99 2.04
CA GLU A 126 -7.44 26.86 3.24
C GLU A 126 -7.44 25.42 3.78
N HIS A 127 -6.75 25.16 4.89
CA HIS A 127 -6.72 23.83 5.52
C HIS A 127 -8.09 23.29 5.96
N GLY A 128 -9.03 24.18 6.28
CA GLY A 128 -10.38 23.82 6.75
C GLY A 128 -11.36 23.44 5.62
N LYS A 129 -10.98 23.64 4.36
CA LYS A 129 -11.85 23.43 3.20
C LYS A 129 -11.19 22.49 2.21
N ARG A 130 -11.88 21.40 1.87
CA ARG A 130 -11.39 20.48 0.84
C ARG A 130 -11.34 21.20 -0.51
N ALA A 131 -10.14 21.31 -1.08
CA ALA A 131 -9.95 21.85 -2.42
C ALA A 131 -10.61 20.93 -3.46
N ARG A 132 -11.18 21.53 -4.52
CA ARG A 132 -11.81 20.76 -5.61
C ARG A 132 -10.81 19.90 -6.40
N SER A 133 -9.56 20.34 -6.46
CA SER A 133 -8.46 19.63 -7.10
C SER A 133 -7.92 18.49 -6.25
N ALA A 134 -8.24 18.45 -4.95
CA ALA A 134 -7.71 17.46 -4.02
C ALA A 134 -8.00 16.04 -4.50
N PHE A 135 -7.06 15.14 -4.23
CA PHE A 135 -7.22 13.73 -4.53
C PHE A 135 -8.53 13.17 -3.94
N SER A 136 -9.21 12.32 -4.71
CA SER A 136 -10.48 11.73 -4.36
C SER A 136 -10.58 10.28 -4.81
N TRP A 137 -10.99 9.40 -3.89
CA TRP A 137 -11.21 7.99 -4.20
C TRP A 137 -12.14 7.79 -5.40
N PHE A 138 -13.30 8.46 -5.39
CA PHE A 138 -14.17 8.54 -6.55
C PHE A 138 -13.76 9.70 -7.44
N GLY A 139 -13.57 9.44 -8.72
CA GLY A 139 -13.07 10.39 -9.72
C GLY A 139 -11.60 10.15 -10.09
N ASP A 140 -10.72 9.91 -9.10
CA ASP A 140 -9.29 9.72 -9.36
C ASP A 140 -8.83 8.27 -9.27
N VAL A 141 -9.45 7.44 -8.42
CA VAL A 141 -9.14 6.00 -8.37
C VAL A 141 -10.23 5.22 -9.09
N MET A 142 -11.47 5.43 -8.65
CA MET A 142 -12.66 4.83 -9.24
C MET A 142 -13.24 5.77 -10.29
N PRO A 143 -13.35 5.36 -11.56
CA PRO A 143 -14.02 6.16 -12.58
C PRO A 143 -15.50 6.32 -12.25
N ASP A 144 -16.13 7.38 -12.76
CA ASP A 144 -17.59 7.50 -12.73
C ASP A 144 -18.20 6.58 -13.81
N ASP A 145 -18.85 5.49 -13.37
CA ASP A 145 -19.46 4.49 -14.27
C ASP A 145 -20.73 5.02 -14.99
N LYS A 146 -21.23 6.22 -14.64
CA LYS A 146 -22.44 6.81 -15.25
C LYS A 146 -22.24 7.18 -16.72
N ALA A 147 -21.00 7.29 -17.20
CA ALA A 147 -20.69 7.54 -18.60
C ALA A 147 -20.53 6.21 -19.36
N THR A 148 -21.65 5.52 -19.61
CA THR A 148 -21.67 4.35 -20.51
C THR A 148 -21.66 4.77 -21.98
N GLN A 149 -20.77 5.69 -22.34
CA GLN A 149 -20.49 5.99 -23.75
C GLN A 149 -19.47 4.96 -24.27
N ALA A 150 -19.59 4.59 -25.55
CA ALA A 150 -18.58 3.77 -26.20
C ALA A 150 -17.19 4.41 -25.99
N LEU A 151 -16.20 3.59 -25.60
CA LEU A 151 -14.87 4.06 -25.19
C LEU A 151 -14.23 4.99 -26.23
N TRP A 152 -14.45 4.64 -27.49
CA TRP A 152 -13.97 5.32 -28.68
C TRP A 152 -15.17 5.86 -29.46
N ASN A 153 -15.58 7.09 -29.13
CA ASN A 153 -16.67 7.79 -29.80
C ASN A 153 -16.21 9.20 -30.17
N ILE A 154 -16.56 9.66 -31.38
CA ILE A 154 -16.25 11.00 -31.88
C ILE A 154 -16.87 12.11 -31.02
N ASP A 155 -17.99 11.82 -30.36
CA ASP A 155 -18.71 12.75 -29.50
C ASP A 155 -18.11 12.84 -28.08
N ASN A 156 -17.05 12.07 -27.78
CA ASN A 156 -16.39 12.11 -26.48
C ASN A 156 -15.64 13.44 -26.32
N ASP A 157 -16.02 14.19 -25.28
CA ASP A 157 -15.36 15.43 -24.89
C ASP A 157 -14.07 15.12 -24.10
N VAL A 158 -12.90 15.45 -24.66
CA VAL A 158 -11.58 15.06 -24.11
C VAL A 158 -11.40 15.40 -22.63
N PRO A 159 -11.77 16.59 -22.12
CA PRO A 159 -11.68 16.92 -20.69
C PRO A 159 -12.59 16.08 -19.79
N LYS A 160 -13.62 15.42 -20.33
CA LYS A 160 -14.53 14.53 -19.60
C LYS A 160 -14.08 13.07 -19.63
N ILE A 161 -13.07 12.74 -20.43
CA ILE A 161 -12.49 11.40 -20.44
C ILE A 161 -11.83 11.13 -19.08
N SER A 162 -12.28 10.07 -18.41
CA SER A 162 -11.78 9.73 -17.08
C SER A 162 -10.31 9.32 -17.13
N ARG A 163 -9.50 10.02 -16.33
CA ARG A 163 -8.11 9.66 -16.03
C ARG A 163 -7.97 8.96 -14.67
N ALA A 164 -9.06 8.37 -14.18
CA ALA A 164 -9.03 7.60 -12.95
C ALA A 164 -8.09 6.40 -13.10
N LEU A 165 -7.44 5.98 -12.01
CA LEU A 165 -6.49 4.89 -11.97
C LEU A 165 -7.03 3.61 -12.63
N PHE A 166 -8.31 3.30 -12.41
CA PHE A 166 -9.00 2.13 -12.97
C PHE A 166 -9.98 2.49 -14.10
N SER A 167 -9.72 3.56 -14.85
CA SER A 167 -10.51 3.87 -16.05
C SER A 167 -10.19 2.91 -17.20
N LYS A 168 -11.17 2.67 -18.06
CA LYS A 168 -11.00 1.81 -19.26
C LYS A 168 -9.93 2.34 -20.23
N HIS A 169 -9.70 3.65 -20.26
CA HIS A 169 -8.64 4.25 -21.07
C HIS A 169 -7.26 3.93 -20.49
N LEU A 170 -7.07 4.08 -19.16
CA LEU A 170 -5.81 3.72 -18.50
C LEU A 170 -5.56 2.21 -18.51
N GLU A 171 -6.61 1.40 -18.47
CA GLU A 171 -6.54 -0.05 -18.65
C GLU A 171 -5.85 -0.42 -19.97
N GLN A 172 -6.31 0.15 -21.09
CA GLN A 172 -5.80 -0.21 -22.42
C GLN A 172 -4.38 0.31 -22.67
N ILE A 173 -4.05 1.52 -22.20
CA ILE A 173 -2.75 2.14 -22.47
C ILE A 173 -1.66 1.70 -21.50
N TYR A 174 -1.99 1.44 -20.23
CA TYR A 174 -1.01 1.19 -19.18
C TYR A 174 -1.13 -0.21 -18.58
N TRP A 175 -2.29 -0.56 -18.01
CA TRP A 175 -2.37 -1.75 -17.18
C TRP A 175 -2.25 -3.04 -17.96
N LYS A 176 -2.99 -3.21 -19.07
CA LYS A 176 -2.95 -4.45 -19.86
C LYS A 176 -1.54 -4.75 -20.38
N PRO A 177 -0.86 -3.83 -21.11
CA PRO A 177 0.48 -4.09 -21.58
C PRO A 177 1.49 -4.32 -20.45
N ALA A 178 1.35 -3.60 -19.33
CA ALA A 178 2.25 -3.78 -18.20
C ALA A 178 2.08 -5.13 -17.50
N VAL A 179 0.85 -5.66 -17.43
CA VAL A 179 0.61 -7.01 -16.91
C VAL A 179 1.26 -8.04 -17.83
N ASP A 180 1.07 -7.94 -19.14
CA ASP A 180 1.66 -8.88 -20.10
C ASP A 180 3.21 -8.88 -19.98
N LEU A 181 3.82 -7.69 -19.96
CA LEU A 181 5.27 -7.54 -19.79
C LEU A 181 5.76 -8.07 -18.43
N MET A 182 5.00 -7.86 -17.36
CA MET A 182 5.31 -8.37 -16.03
C MET A 182 5.25 -9.90 -16.00
N LEU A 183 4.21 -10.50 -16.61
CA LEU A 183 4.04 -11.94 -16.68
C LEU A 183 5.16 -12.59 -17.50
N ASP A 184 5.51 -12.02 -18.65
CA ASP A 184 6.64 -12.46 -19.46
C ASP A 184 7.93 -12.46 -18.63
N PHE A 185 8.18 -11.38 -17.90
CA PHE A 185 9.37 -11.25 -17.05
C PHE A 185 9.38 -12.25 -15.88
N VAL A 186 8.26 -12.40 -15.17
CA VAL A 186 8.12 -13.29 -14.00
C VAL A 186 8.15 -14.77 -14.42
N SER A 187 7.63 -15.10 -15.61
CA SER A 187 7.65 -16.47 -16.15
C SER A 187 9.06 -17.03 -16.35
N THR A 188 10.09 -16.18 -16.39
CA THR A 188 11.49 -16.62 -16.45
C THR A 188 12.10 -16.95 -15.08
N ARG A 189 11.36 -16.68 -13.98
CA ARG A 189 11.82 -16.79 -12.58
C ARG A 189 10.91 -17.67 -11.71
N GLN A 190 10.31 -18.71 -12.30
CA GLN A 190 9.27 -19.56 -11.69
C GLN A 190 9.69 -20.33 -10.42
N SER A 191 10.97 -20.30 -10.03
CA SER A 191 11.45 -21.01 -8.84
C SER A 191 10.97 -20.42 -7.51
N GLU A 192 10.46 -19.19 -7.50
CA GLU A 192 10.03 -18.49 -6.28
C GLU A 192 8.54 -18.73 -5.98
N PRO A 193 8.18 -19.41 -4.87
CA PRO A 193 6.78 -19.72 -4.53
C PRO A 193 5.89 -18.48 -4.35
N GLN A 194 6.49 -17.34 -3.98
CA GLN A 194 5.80 -16.07 -3.78
C GLN A 194 5.24 -15.47 -5.08
N LEU A 195 5.59 -16.03 -6.24
CA LEU A 195 5.15 -15.54 -7.55
C LEU A 195 3.99 -16.36 -8.13
N ALA A 196 3.60 -17.45 -7.48
CA ALA A 196 2.59 -18.37 -8.00
C ALA A 196 1.23 -17.69 -8.23
N ASP A 197 0.86 -16.74 -7.37
CA ASP A 197 -0.37 -15.95 -7.50
C ASP A 197 -0.30 -14.90 -8.61
N LEU A 198 0.89 -14.40 -8.94
CA LEU A 198 1.08 -13.47 -10.06
C LEU A 198 0.88 -14.18 -11.40
N LEU A 199 1.37 -15.41 -11.54
CA LEU A 199 1.26 -16.19 -12.78
C LEU A 199 -0.18 -16.59 -13.13
N LEU A 200 -1.13 -16.41 -12.21
CA LEU A 200 -2.56 -16.65 -12.42
C LEU A 200 -3.32 -15.40 -12.88
N ILE A 201 -2.64 -14.25 -12.99
CA ILE A 201 -3.26 -13.00 -13.44
C ILE A 201 -3.55 -13.08 -14.94
N ASP A 202 -4.73 -12.64 -15.33
CA ASP A 202 -5.11 -12.39 -16.72
C ASP A 202 -5.14 -10.87 -16.97
N SER A 203 -4.38 -10.39 -17.96
CA SER A 203 -4.36 -8.98 -18.32
C SER A 203 -5.74 -8.48 -18.76
N GLU A 204 -6.57 -9.34 -19.36
CA GLU A 204 -7.91 -8.97 -19.83
C GLU A 204 -8.90 -8.68 -18.70
N THR A 205 -8.78 -9.37 -17.55
CA THR A 205 -9.66 -9.18 -16.39
C THR A 205 -9.03 -8.36 -15.26
N TYR A 206 -7.70 -8.14 -15.30
CA TYR A 206 -6.91 -7.57 -14.21
C TYR A 206 -7.48 -6.28 -13.63
N VAL A 207 -7.79 -5.28 -14.47
CA VAL A 207 -8.31 -3.99 -13.98
C VAL A 207 -9.71 -4.16 -13.40
N GLY A 208 -10.57 -4.97 -14.02
CA GLY A 208 -11.92 -5.25 -13.52
C GLY A 208 -11.90 -5.87 -12.13
N GLU A 209 -11.07 -6.90 -11.94
CA GLU A 209 -10.89 -7.60 -10.66
C GLU A 209 -10.25 -6.69 -9.60
N THR A 210 -9.17 -6.00 -9.96
CA THR A 210 -8.45 -5.11 -9.05
C THR A 210 -9.31 -3.92 -8.61
N ARG A 211 -10.11 -3.36 -9.53
CA ARG A 211 -11.10 -2.31 -9.22
C ARG A 211 -12.17 -2.82 -8.27
N GLY A 212 -12.76 -3.98 -8.56
CA GLY A 212 -13.77 -4.61 -7.70
C GLY A 212 -13.23 -4.88 -6.30
N ARG A 213 -12.01 -5.42 -6.21
CA ARG A 213 -11.35 -5.69 -4.92
C ARG A 213 -11.03 -4.41 -4.16
N SER A 214 -10.50 -3.39 -4.84
CA SER A 214 -10.23 -2.07 -4.27
C SER A 214 -11.51 -1.44 -3.71
N ALA A 215 -12.63 -1.50 -4.43
CA ALA A 215 -13.91 -0.98 -3.98
C ALA A 215 -14.46 -1.73 -2.76
N GLN A 216 -14.36 -3.06 -2.75
CA GLN A 216 -14.75 -3.90 -1.62
C GLN A 216 -13.94 -3.58 -0.36
N LEU A 217 -12.61 -3.51 -0.49
CA LEU A 217 -11.71 -3.19 0.63
C LEU A 217 -11.97 -1.78 1.14
N TYR A 218 -12.08 -0.78 0.25
CA TYR A 218 -12.39 0.58 0.64
C TYR A 218 -13.68 0.66 1.44
N SER A 219 -14.76 0.01 0.98
CA SER A 219 -16.05 -0.02 1.69
C SER A 219 -15.94 -0.72 3.05
N THR A 220 -15.24 -1.85 3.11
CA THR A 220 -15.05 -2.62 4.35
C THR A 220 -14.27 -1.82 5.38
N LEU A 221 -13.13 -1.27 4.97
CA LEU A 221 -12.24 -0.49 5.84
C LEU A 221 -12.89 0.83 6.27
N SER A 222 -13.71 1.44 5.42
CA SER A 222 -14.43 2.68 5.74
C SER A 222 -15.32 2.54 6.95
N LYS A 223 -15.97 1.38 7.13
CA LYS A 223 -16.79 1.10 8.32
C LYS A 223 -15.96 1.19 9.60
N GLY A 224 -14.70 0.75 9.60
CA GLY A 224 -13.81 0.85 10.76
C GLY A 224 -13.24 2.26 11.00
N VAL A 225 -13.46 3.20 10.08
CA VAL A 225 -12.97 4.59 10.20
C VAL A 225 -14.10 5.56 10.54
N HIS A 226 -15.30 5.30 10.04
CA HIS A 226 -16.48 6.06 10.42
C HIS A 226 -16.96 5.56 11.79
N TRP A 227 -16.76 6.36 12.83
CA TRP A 227 -17.25 6.12 14.20
C TRP A 227 -18.78 6.22 14.32
N GLU A 228 -19.51 5.68 13.34
CA GLU A 228 -20.97 5.61 13.33
C GLU A 228 -21.49 4.44 14.19
N PHE A 229 -20.58 3.67 14.79
CA PHE A 229 -20.91 2.56 15.66
C PHE A 229 -21.08 2.99 17.12
N PHE A 230 -22.33 3.21 17.50
CA PHE A 230 -22.73 3.48 18.89
C PHE A 230 -22.79 2.20 19.76
N THR A 231 -22.50 1.03 19.19
CA THR A 231 -22.55 -0.26 19.89
C THR A 231 -21.32 -1.11 19.56
N SER A 232 -20.77 -1.81 20.57
CA SER A 232 -19.61 -2.69 20.44
C SER A 232 -19.90 -3.97 19.64
N ALA A 233 -21.18 -4.28 19.38
CA ALA A 233 -21.61 -5.43 18.59
C ALA A 233 -21.33 -5.30 17.07
N LEU A 234 -20.95 -4.10 16.61
CA LEU A 234 -20.61 -3.81 15.22
C LEU A 234 -19.09 -3.69 14.99
N LEU A 235 -18.27 -3.92 16.02
CA LEU A 235 -16.83 -4.02 15.86
C LEU A 235 -16.52 -5.25 15.02
N PHE A 236 -15.65 -5.09 14.01
CA PHE A 236 -15.16 -6.21 13.24
C PHE A 236 -14.50 -7.24 14.15
N ASP A 237 -14.74 -8.51 13.86
CA ASP A 237 -13.97 -9.59 14.47
C ASP A 237 -12.51 -9.56 13.96
N GLU A 238 -11.62 -10.18 14.72
CA GLU A 238 -10.19 -10.24 14.43
C GLU A 238 -9.89 -10.78 13.02
N ILE A 239 -10.62 -11.81 12.59
CA ILE A 239 -10.37 -12.46 11.30
C ILE A 239 -10.69 -11.50 10.17
N THR A 240 -11.83 -10.80 10.27
CA THR A 240 -12.23 -9.80 9.29
C THR A 240 -11.20 -8.68 9.18
N VAL A 241 -10.72 -8.13 10.31
CA VAL A 241 -9.71 -7.06 10.30
C VAL A 241 -8.40 -7.54 9.70
N LYS A 242 -7.84 -8.65 10.20
CA LYS A 242 -6.56 -9.17 9.71
C LYS A 242 -6.61 -9.52 8.22
N THR A 243 -7.73 -10.10 7.76
CA THR A 243 -7.95 -10.41 6.34
C THR A 243 -8.00 -9.15 5.51
N ALA A 244 -8.75 -8.12 5.94
CA ALA A 244 -8.83 -6.86 5.20
C ALA A 244 -7.47 -6.14 5.10
N ILE A 245 -6.67 -6.14 6.17
CA ILE A 245 -5.32 -5.57 6.14
C ILE A 245 -4.44 -6.38 5.17
N ARG A 246 -4.41 -7.71 5.31
CA ARG A 246 -3.61 -8.60 4.47
C ARG A 246 -3.93 -8.37 3.00
N ASP A 247 -5.21 -8.41 2.66
CA ASP A 247 -5.67 -8.30 1.29
C ASP A 247 -5.40 -6.91 0.71
N THR A 248 -5.42 -5.86 1.54
CA THR A 248 -4.99 -4.52 1.14
C THR A 248 -3.51 -4.49 0.79
N LEU A 249 -2.65 -5.03 1.65
CA LEU A 249 -1.21 -5.07 1.43
C LEU A 249 -0.87 -5.87 0.16
N LEU A 250 -1.48 -7.05 -0.01
CA LEU A 250 -1.28 -7.88 -1.21
C LEU A 250 -1.73 -7.15 -2.48
N LEU A 251 -2.89 -6.49 -2.43
CA LEU A 251 -3.42 -5.73 -3.57
C LEU A 251 -2.50 -4.60 -3.99
N VAL A 252 -2.09 -3.75 -3.04
CA VAL A 252 -1.23 -2.59 -3.37
C VAL A 252 0.18 -3.02 -3.74
N GLY A 253 0.71 -4.10 -3.15
CA GLY A 253 1.99 -4.68 -3.54
C GLY A 253 2.00 -5.16 -5.00
N ARG A 254 0.93 -5.85 -5.43
CA ARG A 254 0.78 -6.29 -6.83
C ARG A 254 0.64 -5.11 -7.78
N LEU A 255 -0.20 -4.13 -7.45
CA LEU A 255 -0.34 -2.89 -8.23
C LEU A 255 1.00 -2.15 -8.36
N GLY A 256 1.76 -2.06 -7.26
CA GLY A 256 3.11 -1.50 -7.22
C GLY A 256 4.04 -2.22 -8.19
N LEU A 257 4.15 -3.55 -8.11
CA LEU A 257 4.97 -4.34 -9.02
C LEU A 257 4.60 -4.10 -10.49
N VAL A 258 3.33 -4.27 -10.85
CA VAL A 258 2.86 -4.10 -12.24
C VAL A 258 3.17 -2.69 -12.76
N SER A 259 3.05 -1.66 -11.92
CA SER A 259 3.32 -0.29 -12.33
C SER A 259 4.75 -0.01 -12.80
N HIS A 260 5.72 -0.86 -12.43
CA HIS A 260 7.11 -0.74 -12.89
C HIS A 260 7.33 -1.25 -14.32
N PHE A 261 6.35 -1.96 -14.89
CA PHE A 261 6.35 -2.40 -16.28
C PHE A 261 5.63 -1.41 -17.21
N ILE A 262 5.16 -0.27 -16.68
CA ILE A 262 4.61 0.83 -17.46
C ILE A 262 5.78 1.74 -17.88
N PRO A 263 6.12 1.87 -19.18
CA PRO A 263 7.33 2.57 -19.63
C PRO A 263 7.38 4.06 -19.25
N THR A 264 6.22 4.71 -19.15
CA THR A 264 6.10 6.13 -18.84
C THR A 264 5.86 6.42 -17.36
N ALA A 265 5.77 5.39 -16.51
CA ALA A 265 5.56 5.59 -15.09
C ALA A 265 6.75 6.34 -14.48
N TYR A 266 6.47 7.50 -13.91
CA TYR A 266 7.47 8.33 -13.27
C TYR A 266 8.13 7.58 -12.10
N ALA A 267 9.43 7.77 -11.95
CA ALA A 267 10.27 7.11 -10.94
C ALA A 267 10.22 5.57 -10.97
N ALA A 268 9.99 4.92 -12.11
CA ALA A 268 10.03 3.46 -12.18
C ALA A 268 11.40 2.89 -11.74
N LEU A 269 11.38 1.87 -10.89
CA LEU A 269 12.50 0.96 -10.62
C LEU A 269 12.78 0.09 -11.85
N GLN A 270 13.96 -0.53 -11.89
CA GLN A 270 14.22 -1.59 -12.86
C GLN A 270 13.39 -2.84 -12.53
N PRO A 271 12.99 -3.65 -13.53
CA PRO A 271 12.16 -4.84 -13.30
C PRO A 271 12.71 -5.82 -12.25
N ASP A 272 14.02 -6.08 -12.24
CA ASP A 272 14.66 -6.94 -11.24
C ASP A 272 14.52 -6.37 -9.82
N GLU A 273 14.82 -5.08 -9.65
CA GLU A 273 14.73 -4.40 -8.36
C GLU A 273 13.28 -4.34 -7.85
N ALA A 274 12.32 -4.07 -8.74
CA ALA A 274 10.90 -4.11 -8.40
C ALA A 274 10.47 -5.52 -7.96
N LEU A 275 10.91 -6.56 -8.67
CA LEU A 275 10.58 -7.93 -8.31
C LEU A 275 11.19 -8.33 -6.95
N ASP A 276 12.44 -7.96 -6.69
CA ASP A 276 13.12 -8.22 -5.41
C ASP A 276 12.40 -7.53 -4.24
N HIS A 277 11.99 -6.27 -4.43
CA HIS A 277 11.17 -5.57 -3.44
C HIS A 277 9.83 -6.27 -3.21
N TYR A 278 9.17 -6.74 -4.27
CA TYR A 278 7.90 -7.46 -4.17
C TYR A 278 8.04 -8.78 -3.43
N ILE A 279 9.03 -9.61 -3.78
CA ILE A 279 9.28 -10.90 -3.12
C ILE A 279 9.59 -10.69 -1.64
N SER A 280 10.44 -9.72 -1.33
CA SER A 280 10.83 -9.39 0.06
C SER A 280 9.61 -8.99 0.89
N PHE A 281 8.72 -8.17 0.33
CA PHE A 281 7.45 -7.80 0.93
C PHE A 281 6.50 -9.00 1.09
N ARG A 282 6.33 -9.80 0.02
CA ARG A 282 5.38 -10.92 -0.03
C ARG A 282 5.69 -12.02 0.99
N LYS A 283 6.97 -12.20 1.34
CA LYS A 283 7.42 -13.13 2.39
C LYS A 283 6.91 -12.78 3.80
N LEU A 284 6.55 -11.53 4.05
CA LEU A 284 6.06 -11.09 5.37
C LEU A 284 4.54 -11.11 5.51
N VAL A 285 3.82 -11.00 4.40
CA VAL A 285 2.37 -10.98 4.42
C VAL A 285 1.88 -12.42 4.31
N PRO A 286 1.28 -13.01 5.38
CA PRO A 286 0.83 -14.39 5.38
C PRO A 286 -0.33 -14.63 4.39
#